data_AF-A0A936F9D7-F1
#
_entry.id   AF-A0A936F9D7-F1
#
_cell.length_a   1.000
_cell.length_b   1.000
_cell.length_c   1.000
_cell.angle_alpha   90.00
_cell.angle_beta   90.00
_cell.angle_gamma   90.00
#
_symmetry.space_group_name_H-M   'P 1'
#
loop_
_entity.id
_entity.type
_entity.pdbx_description
1 polymer ?
#
loop_
_entity_poly.entity_id
_entity_poly.type
_entity_poly.pdbx_seq_one_letter_code
_entity_poly.pdbx_strand_id
1 'polypeptide(L)'
;MTDANLDWMVLANRKPKGKRPSYFADPQNEEIYSILLSLVGEVSVMRQRLDTVERLLDAKGTISRADIEAFVPAGNAAAERSDMIREYILRVMRGPMQALEALTENDPPIESICEELIQN
;
A
#
# COMPACT_ATOMS: atom_id res chain seq x y z
N MET A 1 -14.03 2.95 -29.07
CA MET A 1 -12.89 2.52 -28.24
C MET A 1 -13.32 2.77 -26.81
N THR A 2 -13.69 1.72 -26.08
CA THR A 2 -14.11 1.84 -24.69
C THR A 2 -12.92 2.34 -23.87
N ASP A 3 -13.02 3.52 -23.27
CA ASP A 3 -12.15 3.95 -22.19
C ASP A 3 -12.32 2.94 -21.05
N ALA A 4 -11.50 1.90 -21.04
CA ALA A 4 -11.35 1.05 -19.89
C ALA A 4 -10.76 1.94 -18.80
N ASN A 5 -11.59 2.33 -17.83
CA ASN A 5 -11.18 3.10 -16.67
C ASN A 5 -9.99 2.38 -16.01
N LEU A 6 -8.80 2.93 -16.20
CA LEU A 6 -7.53 2.34 -15.80
C LEU A 6 -7.44 2.39 -14.27
N ASP A 7 -7.59 1.24 -13.61
CA ASP A 7 -7.39 1.16 -12.15
C ASP A 7 -5.89 1.22 -11.83
N TRP A 8 -5.37 2.45 -11.79
CA TRP A 8 -3.98 2.74 -11.51
C TRP A 8 -3.54 2.27 -10.11
N MET A 9 -4.48 2.17 -9.16
CA MET A 9 -4.21 1.76 -7.78
C MET A 9 -3.88 0.27 -7.71
N VAL A 10 -4.62 -0.56 -8.45
CA VAL A 10 -4.31 -1.98 -8.60
C VAL A 10 -3.01 -2.18 -9.39
N LEU A 11 -2.82 -1.43 -10.48
CA LEU A 11 -1.64 -1.55 -11.33
C LEU A 11 -0.32 -1.23 -10.59
N ALA A 12 -0.33 -0.27 -9.68
CA ALA A 12 0.84 0.09 -8.87
C ALA A 12 1.31 -1.05 -7.94
N ASN A 13 0.46 -2.05 -7.69
CA ASN A 13 0.76 -3.18 -6.80
C ASN A 13 1.17 -4.45 -7.53
N ARG A 14 1.24 -4.46 -8.87
CA ARG A 14 1.62 -5.65 -9.65
C ARG A 14 2.95 -6.25 -9.19
N LYS A 15 3.03 -7.57 -9.26
CA LYS A 15 4.24 -8.32 -8.97
C LYS A 15 5.40 -7.86 -9.87
N PRO A 16 6.60 -7.62 -9.32
CA PRO A 16 7.78 -7.37 -10.13
C PRO A 16 8.16 -8.62 -10.94
N LYS A 17 8.72 -8.45 -12.14
CA LYS A 17 9.05 -9.55 -13.06
C LYS A 17 10.33 -10.35 -12.70
N GLY A 18 11.01 -9.96 -11.62
CA GLY A 18 12.17 -10.68 -11.08
C GLY A 18 11.78 -11.73 -10.03
N LYS A 19 12.71 -12.64 -9.71
CA LYS A 19 12.54 -13.60 -8.62
C LYS A 19 12.47 -12.86 -7.28
N ARG A 20 11.43 -13.11 -6.49
CA ARG A 20 11.31 -12.54 -5.15
C ARG A 20 12.21 -13.33 -4.19
N PRO A 21 13.09 -12.68 -3.41
CA PRO A 21 13.81 -13.35 -2.34
C PRO A 21 12.80 -13.93 -1.33
N SER A 22 13.02 -15.17 -0.88
CA SER A 22 12.24 -15.79 0.19
C SER A 22 13.11 -15.94 1.42
N TYR A 23 12.67 -15.39 2.54
CA TYR A 23 13.42 -15.35 3.80
C TYR A 23 12.86 -16.31 4.85
N PHE A 24 11.60 -16.74 4.71
CA PHE A 24 10.94 -17.63 5.66
C PHE A 24 10.65 -19.00 5.02
N ALA A 25 10.62 -20.05 5.86
CA ALA A 25 10.30 -21.40 5.39
C ALA A 25 8.82 -21.56 5.01
N ASP A 26 7.93 -20.82 5.67
CA ASP A 26 6.50 -20.78 5.36
C ASP A 26 6.17 -19.48 4.61
N PRO A 27 5.66 -19.56 3.37
CA PRO A 27 5.23 -18.39 2.60
C PRO A 27 4.21 -17.49 3.32
N GLN A 28 3.34 -18.06 4.17
CA GLN A 28 2.35 -17.27 4.91
C GLN A 28 3.01 -16.28 5.88
N ASN A 29 4.15 -16.65 6.46
CA ASN A 29 4.90 -15.75 7.35
C ASN A 29 5.47 -14.56 6.59
N GLU A 30 5.86 -14.77 5.33
CA GLU A 30 6.41 -13.73 4.46
C GLU A 30 5.33 -12.71 4.07
N GLU A 31 4.10 -13.18 3.81
CA GLU A 31 2.93 -12.34 3.57
C GLU A 31 2.56 -11.51 4.80
N ILE A 32 2.42 -12.15 5.97
CA ILE A 32 2.08 -11.46 7.23
C ILE A 32 3.15 -10.44 7.58
N TYR A 33 4.43 -10.80 7.44
CA TYR A 33 5.53 -9.87 7.70
C TYR A 33 5.51 -8.68 6.74
N SER A 34 5.21 -8.91 5.46
CA SER A 34 5.05 -7.83 4.48
C SER A 34 3.89 -6.89 4.85
N ILE A 35 2.74 -7.42 5.27
CA ILE A 35 1.61 -6.61 5.74
C ILE A 35 2.03 -5.77 6.94
N LEU A 36 2.68 -6.39 7.92
CA LEU A 36 3.11 -5.73 9.16
C LEU A 36 4.05 -4.57 8.88
N LEU A 37 5.09 -4.78 8.07
CA LEU A 37 6.03 -3.72 7.70
C LEU A 37 5.35 -2.58 6.95
N SER A 38 4.48 -2.89 5.99
CA SER A 38 3.70 -1.88 5.27
C SER A 38 2.83 -1.05 6.22
N LEU A 39 2.13 -1.72 7.15
CA LEU A 39 1.29 -1.08 8.15
C LEU A 39 2.11 -0.14 9.04
N VAL A 40 3.24 -0.61 9.56
CA VAL A 40 4.14 0.18 10.41
C VAL A 40 4.64 1.42 9.65
N GLY A 41 5.04 1.26 8.39
CA GLY A 41 5.51 2.37 7.55
C GLY A 41 4.43 3.43 7.36
N GLU A 42 3.24 3.04 6.90
CA GLU A 42 2.14 3.96 6.64
C GLU A 42 1.64 4.66 7.92
N VAL A 43 1.52 3.93 9.05
CA VAL A 43 1.14 4.52 10.34
C VAL A 43 2.19 5.49 10.84
N SER A 44 3.48 5.19 10.64
CA SER A 44 4.57 6.08 11.04
C SER A 44 4.53 7.39 10.26
N VAL A 45 4.32 7.33 8.94
CA VAL A 45 4.17 8.52 8.09
C VAL A 45 2.93 9.33 8.50
N MET A 46 1.80 8.68 8.74
CA MET A 46 0.58 9.35 9.19
C MET A 46 0.78 10.06 10.53
N ARG A 47 1.43 9.41 11.51
CA ARG A 47 1.74 10.00 12.81
C ARG A 47 2.66 11.21 12.69
N GLN A 48 3.71 11.13 11.88
CA GLN A 48 4.62 12.24 11.65
C GLN A 48 3.94 13.44 10.98
N ARG A 49 3.09 13.18 9.97
CA ARG A 49 2.31 14.24 9.32
C ARG A 49 1.32 14.89 10.28
N LEU A 50 0.65 14.10 11.12
CA LEU A 50 -0.28 14.61 12.12
C LEU A 50 0.44 15.49 13.17
N ASP A 51 1.56 15.02 13.73
CA ASP A 51 2.38 15.82 14.66
C ASP A 51 2.83 17.15 14.02
N THR A 52 3.24 17.11 12.75
CA THR A 52 3.61 18.33 12.01
C THR A 52 2.42 19.28 11.87
N VAL A 53 1.24 18.77 11.53
CA VAL A 53 0.01 19.58 11.41
C VAL A 53 -0.35 20.22 12.74
N GLU A 54 -0.37 19.45 13.83
CA GLU A 54 -0.70 19.95 15.16
C GLU A 54 0.28 21.04 15.61
N ARG A 55 1.59 20.85 15.42
CA ARG A 55 2.60 21.88 15.73
C ARG A 55 2.41 23.16 14.92
N LEU A 56 2.06 23.03 13.63
CA LEU A 56 1.81 24.19 12.78
C LEU A 56 0.52 24.93 13.16
N LEU A 57 -0.51 24.21 13.62
CA LEU A 57 -1.75 24.80 14.12
C LEU A 57 -1.52 25.52 15.46
N ASP A 58 -0.79 24.90 16.38
CA ASP A 58 -0.37 25.49 17.65
C ASP A 58 0.43 26.79 17.41
N ALA A 59 1.41 26.75 16.49
CA ALA A 59 2.23 27.92 16.15
C ALA A 59 1.44 29.08 15.52
N LYS A 60 0.34 28.77 14.81
CA LYS A 60 -0.54 29.78 14.19
C LYS A 60 -1.67 30.24 15.11
N GLY A 61 -1.89 29.57 16.24
CA GLY A 61 -2.92 29.92 17.23
C GLY A 61 -4.36 29.75 16.75
N THR A 62 -4.61 28.87 15.76
CA THR A 62 -5.93 28.77 15.12
C THR A 62 -6.83 27.68 15.71
N ILE A 63 -6.32 26.45 15.82
CA ILE A 63 -7.07 25.26 16.23
C ILE A 63 -6.25 24.60 17.33
N SER A 64 -6.88 24.29 18.45
CA SER A 64 -6.23 23.60 19.55
C SER A 64 -6.33 22.08 19.40
N ARG A 65 -5.45 21.34 20.09
CA ARG A 65 -5.53 19.88 20.18
C ARG A 65 -6.88 19.38 20.72
N ALA A 66 -7.49 20.12 21.65
CA ALA A 66 -8.80 19.77 22.18
C ALA A 66 -9.91 19.85 21.11
N ASP A 67 -9.80 20.80 20.18
CA ASP A 67 -10.76 20.92 19.07
C ASP A 67 -10.67 19.73 18.11
N ILE A 68 -9.46 19.19 17.91
CA ILE A 68 -9.22 17.99 17.10
C ILE A 68 -9.84 16.76 17.76
N GLU A 69 -9.60 16.55 19.06
CA GLU A 69 -10.13 15.41 19.82
C GLU A 69 -11.66 15.43 19.95
N ALA A 70 -12.25 16.63 20.01
CA ALA A 70 -13.70 16.81 20.07
C ALA A 70 -14.39 16.82 18.70
N PHE A 71 -13.64 16.72 17.59
CA PHE A 71 -14.18 16.86 16.25
C PHE A 71 -15.17 15.74 15.90
N VAL A 72 -16.40 16.12 15.57
CA VAL A 72 -17.42 15.20 15.05
C VAL A 72 -17.57 15.43 13.54
N PRO A 73 -17.30 14.42 12.69
CA PRO A 73 -17.48 14.53 11.25
C PRO A 73 -18.95 14.77 10.89
N ALA A 74 -19.21 15.72 10.01
CA ALA A 74 -20.55 15.99 9.47
C ALA A 74 -20.60 15.72 7.95
N GLY A 75 -21.81 15.50 7.42
CA GLY A 75 -22.05 15.43 5.97
C GLY A 75 -21.37 14.25 5.26
N ASN A 76 -20.77 14.54 4.10
CA ASN A 76 -20.20 13.55 3.16
C ASN A 76 -18.79 13.08 3.53
N ALA A 77 -18.22 13.50 4.66
CA ALA A 77 -16.86 13.13 5.08
C ALA A 77 -16.63 11.61 5.13
N ALA A 78 -17.68 10.81 5.33
CA ALA A 78 -17.61 9.35 5.28
C ALA A 78 -17.31 8.81 3.88
N ALA A 79 -17.87 9.41 2.83
CA ALA A 79 -17.64 9.00 1.44
C ALA A 79 -16.20 9.32 1.01
N GLU A 80 -15.72 10.52 1.32
CA GLU A 80 -14.35 10.94 1.02
C GLU A 80 -13.31 10.06 1.75
N ARG A 81 -13.59 9.68 3.01
CA ARG A 81 -12.75 8.73 3.75
C ARG A 81 -12.74 7.32 3.13
N SER A 82 -13.80 6.90 2.46
CA SER A 82 -13.89 5.55 1.90
C SER A 82 -12.88 5.32 0.78
N ASP A 83 -12.66 6.31 -0.08
CA ASP A 83 -11.65 6.21 -1.14
C ASP A 83 -10.23 6.22 -0.57
N MET A 84 -9.97 7.07 0.42
CA MET A 84 -8.70 7.09 1.14
C MET A 84 -8.41 5.75 1.84
N ILE A 85 -9.42 5.13 2.46
CA ILE A 85 -9.31 3.82 3.11
C ILE A 85 -9.01 2.74 2.07
N ARG A 86 -9.67 2.77 0.91
CA ARG A 86 -9.41 1.81 -0.17
C ARG A 86 -7.96 1.86 -0.63
N GLU A 87 -7.43 3.06 -0.83
CA GLU A 87 -6.02 3.24 -1.20
C GLU A 87 -5.06 2.70 -0.14
N TYR A 88 -5.33 3.01 1.12
CA TYR A 88 -4.54 2.50 2.24
C TYR A 88 -4.53 0.97 2.32
N ILE A 89 -5.71 0.34 2.20
CA ILE A 89 -5.84 -1.12 2.21
C ILE A 89 -5.02 -1.74 1.07
N LEU A 90 -5.08 -1.19 -0.13
CA LEU A 90 -4.33 -1.72 -1.28
C LEU A 90 -2.81 -1.66 -1.05
N ARG A 91 -2.29 -0.60 -0.43
CA ARG A 91 -0.86 -0.52 -0.10
C ARG A 91 -0.44 -1.54 0.96
N VAL A 92 -1.26 -1.70 2.00
CA VAL A 92 -1.02 -2.68 3.08
C VAL A 92 -1.08 -4.11 2.53
N MET A 93 -2.02 -4.39 1.63
CA MET A 93 -2.26 -5.72 1.05
C MET A 93 -1.37 -6.06 -0.14
N ARG A 94 -0.43 -5.19 -0.53
CA ARG A 94 0.46 -5.41 -1.69
C ARG A 94 1.14 -6.78 -1.68
N GLY A 95 1.72 -7.18 -0.55
CA GLY A 95 2.42 -8.47 -0.42
C GLY A 95 1.53 -9.68 -0.75
N PRO A 96 0.40 -9.87 -0.04
CA PRO A 96 -0.59 -10.91 -0.34
C PRO A 96 -1.14 -10.85 -1.78
N MET A 97 -1.42 -9.65 -2.30
CA MET A 97 -1.91 -9.51 -3.68
C MET A 97 -0.90 -10.02 -4.70
N GLN A 98 0.38 -9.71 -4.51
CA GLN A 98 1.46 -10.21 -5.38
C GLN A 98 1.68 -11.73 -5.23
N ALA A 99 1.42 -12.29 -4.05
CA ALA A 99 1.46 -13.73 -3.82
C ALA A 99 0.32 -14.44 -4.56
N LEU A 100 -0.89 -13.89 -4.51
CA LEU A 100 -2.03 -14.39 -5.29
C LEU A 100 -1.76 -14.30 -6.80
N GLU A 101 -1.25 -13.17 -7.29
CA GLU A 101 -0.85 -13.01 -8.70
C GLU A 101 0.16 -14.09 -9.12
N ALA A 102 1.12 -14.41 -8.25
CA ALA A 102 2.12 -15.46 -8.51
C ALA A 102 1.53 -16.88 -8.58
N LEU A 103 0.38 -17.14 -7.95
CA LEU A 103 -0.32 -18.42 -8.07
C LEU A 103 -1.13 -18.51 -9.38
N THR A 104 -1.58 -17.36 -9.91
CA THR A 104 -2.41 -17.29 -11.11
C THR A 104 -1.63 -17.12 -12.42
N GLU A 105 -0.54 -16.36 -12.42
CA GLU A 105 0.33 -16.16 -13.58
C GLU A 105 1.47 -17.18 -13.58
N ASN A 106 1.59 -17.96 -14.66
CA ASN A 106 2.61 -19.00 -14.85
C ASN A 106 3.82 -18.49 -15.66
N ASP A 107 4.09 -17.18 -15.62
CA ASP A 107 5.21 -16.57 -16.34
C ASP A 107 6.54 -17.02 -15.70
N PRO A 108 7.49 -17.55 -16.48
CA PRO A 108 8.83 -17.82 -15.96
C PRO A 108 9.51 -16.50 -15.54
N PRO A 109 10.35 -16.51 -14.50
CA PRO A 109 11.12 -15.33 -14.10
C PRO A 109 11.94 -14.80 -15.29
N ILE A 110 12.11 -13.48 -15.38
CA ILE A 110 12.94 -12.87 -16.45
C ILE A 110 14.34 -13.49 -16.50
N GLU A 111 14.91 -13.83 -15.35
CA GLU A 111 16.22 -14.51 -15.25
C GLU A 111 16.25 -15.83 -16.04
N SER A 112 15.20 -16.66 -15.93
CA SER A 112 15.09 -17.91 -16.69
C SER A 112 14.93 -17.67 -18.19
N ILE A 113 14.20 -16.62 -18.58
CA ILE A 113 14.06 -16.23 -20.00
C ILE A 113 15.41 -15.74 -20.55
N CYS A 114 16.15 -14.95 -19.78
CA CYS A 114 17.48 -14.48 -20.15
C CYS A 114 18.47 -15.64 -20.30
N GLU A 115 18.46 -16.62 -19.38
CA GLU A 115 19.28 -17.83 -19.48
C GLU A 115 18.97 -18.64 -20.75
N GLU A 116 17.69 -18.83 -21.08
CA GLU A 116 17.25 -19.54 -22.29
C GLU A 116 17.70 -18.82 -23.58
N LEU A 117 17.61 -17.48 -23.61
CA LEU A 117 18.04 -16.67 -24.75
C LEU A 117 19.55 -16.59 -24.92
N ILE A 118 20.33 -16.78 -23.85
CA ILE A 118 21.80 -16.81 -23.90
C ILE A 118 22.31 -18.18 -24.36
N GLN A 119 21.52 -19.25 -24.16
CA GLN A 119 21.88 -20.63 -24.50
C GLN A 119 21.52 -21.03 -25.95
N ASN A 120 20.71 -20.22 -26.65
CA ASN A 120 20.40 -20.34 -28.09
C ASN A 120 21.25 -19.39 -28.94
#